data_AF-V3ZNP8-F1
#
_entry.id   AF-V3ZNP8-F1
#
_cell.length_a   1.000
_cell.length_b   1.000
_cell.length_c   1.000
_cell.angle_alpha   90.00
_cell.angle_beta   90.00
_cell.angle_gamma   90.00
#
_symmetry.space_group_name_H-M   'P 1'
#
loop_
_entity.id
_entity.type
_entity.pdbx_description
1 polymer ?
#
loop_
_entity_poly.entity_id
_entity_poly.type
_entity_poly.pdbx_seq_one_letter_code
_entity_poly.pdbx_strand_id
1 'polypeptide(L)' 'MEGIDLSLISVEWLDNHYKWIIWKLAAYEVAFPHDFIRRSLTPNNVMLQLKYRYDREIDQCYR' A
#
# COMPACT_ATOMS: atom_id res chain seq x y z
N MET A 1 -1.03 -5.07 -14.10
CA MET A 1 -1.27 -3.72 -13.54
C MET A 1 -1.73 -2.85 -14.70
N GLU A 2 -2.93 -3.10 -15.19
CA GLU A 2 -3.56 -2.24 -16.20
C GLU A 2 -4.39 -1.19 -15.48
N GLY A 3 -4.45 0.03 -16.02
CA GLY A 3 -5.29 1.11 -15.49
C GLY A 3 -4.64 2.03 -14.44
N ILE A 4 -3.34 1.91 -14.15
CA ILE A 4 -2.63 2.91 -13.33
C ILE A 4 -1.96 3.92 -14.25
N ASP A 5 -2.43 5.16 -14.23
CA ASP A 5 -1.73 6.30 -14.82
C ASP A 5 -0.78 6.92 -13.79
N LEU A 6 0.51 6.67 -13.98
CA LEU A 6 1.58 7.18 -13.11
C LEU A 6 1.72 8.71 -13.17
N SER A 7 1.20 9.38 -14.21
CA SER A 7 1.22 10.84 -14.29
C SER A 7 0.27 11.51 -13.30
N LEU A 8 -0.67 10.76 -12.74
CA LEU A 8 -1.66 11.24 -11.76
C LEU A 8 -1.18 11.14 -10.31
N ILE A 9 -0.02 10.54 -10.05
CA ILE A 9 0.58 10.45 -8.73
C ILE A 9 1.93 11.17 -8.67
N SER A 10 2.18 11.86 -7.56
CA SER A 10 3.49 12.45 -7.30
C SER A 10 4.40 11.47 -6.56
N VAL A 11 5.71 11.73 -6.58
CA VAL A 11 6.68 10.95 -5.80
C VAL A 11 6.40 11.07 -4.30
N GLU A 12 6.00 12.25 -3.84
CA GLU A 12 5.65 12.51 -2.45
C GLU A 12 4.41 11.73 -2.00
N TRP A 13 3.41 11.58 -2.88
CA TRP A 13 2.25 10.72 -2.63
C TRP A 13 2.72 9.27 -2.45
N LEU A 14 3.53 8.78 -3.39
CA LEU A 14 4.06 7.41 -3.34
C LEU A 14 4.86 7.16 -2.06
N ASP A 15 5.81 8.04 -1.72
CA ASP A 15 6.65 7.91 -0.54
C ASP A 15 5.84 7.91 0.76
N ASN A 16 4.86 8.80 0.86
CA ASN A 16 3.98 8.87 2.02
C ASN A 16 3.20 7.56 2.18
N HIS A 17 2.50 7.11 1.14
CA HIS A 17 1.67 5.91 1.23
C HIS A 17 2.51 4.64 1.41
N TYR A 18 3.65 4.55 0.73
CA TYR A 18 4.59 3.45 0.90
C TYR A 18 5.04 3.34 2.36
N LYS A 19 5.47 4.44 2.99
CA LYS A 19 5.88 4.46 4.41
C LYS A 19 4.80 3.91 5.34
N TRP A 20 3.56 4.37 5.18
CA TRP A 20 2.44 3.92 6.03
C TRP A 20 2.04 2.48 5.78
N ILE A 21 2.06 2.02 4.54
CA ILE A 21 1.76 0.63 4.19
C ILE A 21 2.81 -0.30 4.80
N ILE A 22 4.09 0.01 4.65
CA ILE A 22 5.18 -0.77 5.25
C ILE A 22 5.04 -0.80 6.77
N TRP A 23 4.85 0.35 7.41
CA TRP A 23 4.72 0.40 8.87
C TRP A 23 3.54 -0.44 9.36
N LYS A 24 2.37 -0.32 8.74
CA LYS A 24 1.18 -1.11 9.09
C LYS A 24 1.44 -2.62 8.93
N LEU A 25 1.98 -3.03 7.79
CA LEU A 25 2.22 -4.45 7.50
C LEU A 25 3.26 -5.05 8.45
N ALA A 26 4.32 -4.32 8.74
CA ALA A 26 5.33 -4.70 9.72
C ALA A 26 4.73 -4.80 11.14
N ALA A 27 3.87 -3.85 11.53
CA ALA A 27 3.20 -3.86 12.82
C ALA A 27 2.30 -5.11 12.98
N TYR A 28 1.64 -5.59 11.92
CA TYR A 28 0.90 -6.85 11.97
C TYR A 28 1.80 -8.05 12.25
N GLU A 29 2.99 -8.13 11.63
CA GLU A 29 3.91 -9.25 11.89
C GLU A 29 4.44 -9.24 13.32
N VAL A 30 4.66 -8.05 13.90
CA VAL A 30 5.14 -7.89 15.28
C VAL A 30 4.03 -8.18 16.30
N ALA A 31 2.83 -7.66 16.10
CA ALA A 31 1.73 -7.79 17.05
C ALA A 31 1.06 -9.17 17.01
N PHE A 32 1.04 -9.82 15.85
CA PHE A 32 0.32 -11.06 15.59
C PHE A 32 1.20 -12.07 14.81
N PRO A 33 2.32 -12.50 15.40
CA PRO A 33 3.33 -13.29 14.68
C PRO A 33 2.79 -14.64 14.20
N HIS A 34 1.88 -15.28 14.93
CA HIS A 34 1.31 -16.58 14.54
C HIS A 34 0.46 -16.51 13.26
N ASP A 35 -0.16 -15.36 13.01
CA ASP A 35 -1.06 -15.17 11.88
C ASP A 35 -0.33 -14.58 10.67
N PHE A 36 0.61 -13.66 10.90
CA PHE A 36 1.11 -12.75 9.86
C PHE A 36 2.61 -12.82 9.54
N ILE A 37 3.42 -13.53 10.33
CA ILE A 37 4.88 -13.57 10.10
C ILE A 37 5.22 -14.00 8.68
N ARG A 38 6.03 -13.20 7.97
CA ARG A 38 6.42 -13.40 6.55
C ARG A 38 5.25 -13.50 5.56
N ARG A 39 4.03 -13.18 5.98
CA ARG A 39 2.81 -13.24 5.16
C ARG A 39 2.24 -11.86 4.91
N SER A 40 2.47 -10.92 5.82
CA SER A 40 1.92 -9.56 5.76
C SER A 40 2.83 -8.63 4.95
N LEU A 41 4.09 -8.48 5.33
CA LEU A 41 5.04 -7.59 4.69
C LEU A 41 5.69 -8.28 3.49
N THR A 42 4.95 -8.33 2.37
CA THR A 42 5.44 -8.85 1.09
C THR A 42 5.34 -7.78 0.00
N PRO A 43 6.22 -7.78 -1.03
CA PRO A 43 6.12 -6.84 -2.14
C PRO A 43 4.75 -6.85 -2.83
N ASN A 44 4.14 -8.04 -2.95
CA ASN A 44 2.80 -8.19 -3.52
C ASN A 44 1.73 -7.48 -2.70
N ASN A 45 1.75 -7.63 -1.37
CA ASN A 45 0.80 -6.95 -0.49
C ASN A 45 1.00 -5.44 -0.47
N VAL A 46 2.24 -4.98 -0.53
CA VAL A 46 2.55 -3.55 -0.63
C VAL A 46 1.98 -2.98 -1.93
N MET A 47 2.24 -3.63 -3.08
CA MET A 47 1.69 -3.18 -4.36
C MET A 47 0.16 -3.25 -4.42
N LEU A 48 -0.45 -4.29 -3.84
CA LEU A 48 -1.91 -4.40 -3.77
C LEU A 48 -2.52 -3.24 -2.98
N GLN A 49 -1.92 -2.86 -1.86
CA GLN A 49 -2.42 -1.74 -1.06
C GLN A 49 -2.16 -0.39 -1.71
N LEU A 50 -1.02 -0.19 -2.39
CA LEU A 50 -0.77 1.02 -3.16
C LEU A 50 -1.80 1.18 -4.28
N LYS A 51 -2.08 0.11 -5.04
CA LYS A 51 -3.15 0.13 -6.04
C LYS A 51 -4.50 0.45 -5.42
N TYR A 52 -4.86 -0.19 -4.32
CA TYR A 52 -6.12 0.11 -3.64
C TYR A 52 -6.25 1.59 -3.25
N ARG A 53 -5.15 2.24 -2.82
CA ARG A 53 -5.17 3.67 -2.52
C ARG A 53 -5.30 4.52 -3.77
N TYR A 54 -4.60 4.16 -4.85
CA TYR A 54 -4.76 4.81 -6.14
C TYR A 54 -6.22 4.76 -6.61
N ASP A 55 -6.82 3.57 -6.63
CA ASP A 55 -8.21 3.35 -7.06
C ASP A 55 -9.20 4.21 -6.24
N ARG A 56 -8.92 4.43 -4.94
CA ARG A 56 -9.82 5.20 -4.07
C ARG A 56 -9.59 6.70 -4.15
N GLU A 57 -8.35 7.14 -4.04
CA GLU A 57 -8.02 8.56 -3.93
C GLU A 57 -7.99 9.25 -5.29
N ILE A 58 -7.52 8.55 -6.33
CA ILE A 58 -7.36 9.08 -7.68
C ILE A 58 -8.59 8.76 -8.52
N ASP A 59 -8.92 7.48 -8.73
CA ASP A 59 -10.00 7.12 -9.66
C ASP A 59 -11.39 7.47 -9.11
N GLN A 60 -11.61 7.26 -7.80
CA GLN A 60 -12.90 7.51 -7.15
C GLN A 60 -12.99 8.90 -6.49
N CYS A 61 -11.91 9.69 -6.53
CA CYS A 61 -11.81 11.00 -5.85
C CYS A 61 -12.26 10.96 -4.38
N TYR A 62 -12.05 9.83 -3.68
CA TYR A 62 -12.42 9.66 -2.28
C TYR A 62 -11.26 10.12 -1.39
N ARG A 63 -11.47 11.19 -0.62
CA ARG A 63 -10.51 11.73 0.36
C ARG A 63 -10.82 11.28 1.78
#